data_AF-A0A969H4G6-F1
#
_entry.id   AF-A0A969H4G6-F1
#
_cell.length_a   1.000
_cell.length_b   1.000
_cell.length_c   1.000
_cell.angle_alpha   90.00
_cell.angle_beta   90.00
_cell.angle_gamma   90.00
#
_symmetry.space_group_name_H-M   'P 1'
#
loop_
_entity.id
_entity.type
_entity.pdbx_description
1 polymer ?
#
loop_
_entity_poly.entity_id
_entity_poly.type
_entity_poly.pdbx_seq_one_letter_code
_entity_poly.pdbx_strand_id
1 'polypeptide(L)'
;MSKRVIILFLDGVGLGEAEPEANPFMHAEMPTVRSLLGVSHLTRETAGTVTGQAALLGLDACLGVPGLPQSATGQTTILTGYNAPAVLGEHYGPYPN
;
A
#
# COMPACT_ATOMS: atom_id res chain seq x y z
N MET A 1 -26.99 -9.11 -11.26
CA MET A 1 -26.46 -9.01 -9.89
C MET A 1 -25.62 -7.75 -9.78
N SER A 2 -25.74 -6.99 -8.68
CA SER A 2 -24.86 -5.84 -8.43
C SER A 2 -23.49 -6.34 -7.95
N LYS A 3 -22.40 -5.76 -8.50
CA LYS A 3 -21.04 -6.05 -8.04
C LYS A 3 -20.76 -5.22 -6.78
N ARG A 4 -20.14 -5.84 -5.77
CA ARG A 4 -19.72 -5.17 -4.53
C ARG A 4 -18.19 -5.10 -4.51
N VAL A 5 -17.64 -3.99 -4.06
CA VAL A 5 -16.20 -3.77 -3.92
C VAL A 5 -15.92 -3.42 -2.47
N ILE A 6 -14.87 -4.02 -1.91
CA ILE A 6 -14.33 -3.69 -0.58
C ILE A 6 -12.93 -3.14 -0.81
N ILE A 7 -12.65 -1.97 -0.24
CA ILE A 7 -11.33 -1.36 -0.22
C ILE A 7 -10.85 -1.34 1.23
N LEU A 8 -9.69 -1.95 1.49
CA LEU A 8 -8.99 -1.84 2.77
C LEU A 8 -7.75 -0.97 2.57
N PHE A 9 -7.62 0.07 3.39
CA PHE A 9 -6.44 0.92 3.45
C PHE A 9 -5.80 0.77 4.84
N LEU A 10 -4.50 0.49 4.88
CA LEU A 10 -3.72 0.38 6.11
C LEU A 10 -2.77 1.57 6.18
N ASP A 11 -3.02 2.48 7.12
CA ASP A 11 -2.20 3.69 7.27
C ASP A 11 -0.80 3.37 7.81
N GLY A 12 0.22 4.02 7.27
CA GLY A 12 1.61 3.84 7.67
C GLY A 12 2.20 2.46 7.38
N VAL A 13 1.57 1.64 6.53
CA VAL A 13 2.04 0.29 6.20
C VAL A 13 2.62 0.25 4.79
N GLY A 14 3.88 -0.16 4.68
CA GLY A 14 4.58 -0.40 3.41
C GLY A 14 5.14 -1.82 3.30
N LEU A 15 5.82 -2.10 2.19
CA LEU A 15 6.57 -3.33 1.98
C LEU A 15 8.05 -3.08 2.30
N GLY A 16 8.53 -3.61 3.42
CA GLY A 16 9.94 -3.60 3.82
C GLY A 16 10.68 -4.87 3.40
N GLU A 17 12.01 -4.86 3.53
CA GLU A 17 12.86 -6.05 3.30
C GLU A 17 12.50 -7.20 4.24
N ALA A 18 12.93 -8.42 3.90
CA ALA A 18 12.75 -9.62 4.71
C ALA A 18 13.68 -9.67 5.95
N GLU A 19 13.60 -8.66 6.80
CA GLU A 19 14.42 -8.47 8.01
C GLU A 19 13.59 -8.74 9.28
N PRO A 20 13.74 -9.89 9.97
CA PRO A 20 12.89 -10.27 11.11
C PRO A 20 12.89 -9.29 12.29
N GLU A 21 13.98 -8.55 12.50
CA GLU A 21 14.10 -7.58 13.59
C GLU A 21 13.42 -6.23 13.30
N ALA A 22 13.19 -5.92 12.02
CA ALA A 22 12.67 -4.62 11.58
C ALA A 22 11.31 -4.69 10.87
N ASN A 23 10.95 -5.84 10.30
CA ASN A 23 9.74 -6.03 9.52
C ASN A 23 8.72 -6.91 10.27
N PRO A 24 7.64 -6.33 10.82
CA PRO A 24 6.60 -7.07 11.53
C PRO A 24 5.93 -8.17 10.68
N PHE A 25 5.94 -8.05 9.35
CA PHE A 25 5.36 -9.08 8.48
C PHE A 25 6.14 -10.39 8.47
N MET A 26 7.37 -10.43 9.00
CA MET A 26 8.13 -11.66 9.19
C MET A 26 7.51 -12.56 10.28
N HIS A 27 6.77 -11.96 11.23
CA HIS A 27 6.15 -12.68 12.34
C HIS A 27 4.62 -12.72 12.28
N ALA A 28 4.00 -11.82 11.52
CA ALA A 28 2.55 -11.71 11.45
C ALA A 28 1.89 -12.94 10.78
N GLU A 29 0.97 -13.60 11.49
CA GLU A 29 0.17 -14.69 10.93
C GLU A 29 -0.87 -14.15 9.94
N MET A 30 -0.74 -14.52 8.67
CA MET A 30 -1.59 -13.99 7.59
C MET A 30 -2.04 -15.10 6.60
N PRO A 31 -2.68 -16.18 7.06
CA PRO A 31 -2.94 -17.37 6.24
C PRO A 31 -3.76 -17.05 4.97
N THR A 32 -4.79 -16.20 5.09
CA THR A 32 -5.64 -15.83 3.95
C THR A 32 -4.87 -15.06 2.88
N VAL A 33 -4.12 -14.03 3.28
CA VAL A 33 -3.36 -13.18 2.34
C VAL A 33 -2.22 -13.97 1.71
N ARG A 34 -1.47 -14.74 2.51
CA ARG A 34 -0.40 -15.62 2.04
C ARG A 34 -0.92 -16.64 1.02
N SER A 35 -2.06 -17.26 1.26
CA SER A 35 -2.69 -18.21 0.33
C SER A 35 -3.15 -17.55 -0.97
N LEU A 36 -3.76 -16.37 -0.91
CA LEU A 36 -4.24 -15.66 -2.12
C LEU A 36 -3.10 -15.24 -3.03
N LEU A 37 -2.01 -14.77 -2.42
CA LEU A 37 -0.83 -14.28 -3.12
C LEU A 37 0.20 -15.38 -3.42
N GLY A 38 0.09 -16.55 -2.81
CA GLY A 38 1.07 -17.63 -2.99
C GLY A 38 2.45 -17.32 -2.41
N VAL A 39 2.52 -16.47 -1.38
CA VAL A 39 3.79 -16.03 -0.76
C VAL A 39 3.85 -16.40 0.72
N SER A 40 5.06 -16.58 1.24
CA SER A 40 5.25 -16.88 2.66
C SER A 40 5.10 -15.65 3.55
N HIS A 41 5.56 -14.48 3.13
CA HIS A 41 5.51 -13.21 3.87
C HIS A 41 5.25 -12.04 2.92
N LEU A 42 4.74 -10.92 3.44
CA LEU A 42 4.59 -9.67 2.69
C LEU A 42 5.85 -8.83 2.86
N THR A 43 6.69 -8.82 1.83
CA THR A 43 7.99 -8.14 1.86
C THR A 43 8.24 -7.45 0.51
N ARG A 44 9.28 -6.61 0.42
CA ARG A 44 9.65 -5.96 -0.83
C ARG A 44 10.00 -6.98 -1.91
N GLU A 45 10.69 -8.06 -1.55
CA GLU A 45 11.17 -9.09 -2.48
C GLU A 45 10.03 -9.90 -3.10
N THR A 46 8.88 -9.98 -2.42
CA THR A 46 7.69 -10.67 -2.92
C THR A 46 6.78 -9.78 -3.76
N ALA A 47 7.07 -8.47 -3.85
CA ALA A 47 6.39 -7.57 -4.76
C ALA A 47 6.59 -7.99 -6.22
N GLY A 48 5.54 -7.87 -7.03
CA GLY A 48 5.48 -8.38 -8.40
C GLY A 48 4.88 -9.78 -8.52
N THR A 49 4.56 -10.44 -7.40
CA THR A 49 3.88 -11.75 -7.44
C THR A 49 2.48 -11.61 -8.02
N VAL A 50 2.14 -12.47 -8.98
CA VAL A 50 0.81 -12.56 -9.60
C VAL A 50 0.36 -14.01 -9.58
N THR A 51 -0.84 -14.25 -9.07
CA THR A 51 -1.54 -15.54 -9.11
C THR A 51 -2.75 -15.44 -10.02
N GLY A 52 -3.46 -16.56 -10.24
CA GLY A 52 -4.74 -16.54 -10.94
C GLY A 52 -5.85 -15.76 -10.20
N GLN A 53 -5.62 -15.39 -8.93
CA GLN A 53 -6.64 -14.77 -8.07
C GLN A 53 -6.24 -13.38 -7.54
N ALA A 54 -4.94 -13.06 -7.44
CA ALA A 54 -4.47 -11.83 -6.81
C ALA A 54 -3.10 -11.38 -7.38
N ALA A 55 -2.76 -10.12 -7.14
CA ALA A 55 -1.44 -9.56 -7.42
C ALA A 55 -0.94 -8.75 -6.23
N LEU A 56 0.35 -8.85 -5.93
CA LEU A 56 1.05 -8.02 -4.96
C LEU A 56 1.95 -7.05 -5.71
N LEU A 57 1.67 -5.75 -5.64
CA LEU A 57 2.42 -4.73 -6.35
C LEU A 57 3.11 -3.80 -5.36
N GLY A 58 4.41 -3.60 -5.52
CA GLY A 58 5.14 -2.52 -4.85
C GLY A 58 4.95 -1.23 -5.64
N LEU A 59 4.36 -0.23 -5.02
CA LEU A 59 4.04 1.06 -5.66
C LEU A 59 4.82 2.20 -4.99
N ASP A 60 5.06 3.27 -5.75
CA ASP A 60 5.64 4.50 -5.22
C ASP A 60 4.56 5.29 -4.45
N ALA A 61 4.62 5.23 -3.13
CA ALA A 61 3.72 5.99 -2.25
C ALA A 61 3.94 7.51 -2.36
N CYS A 62 5.10 7.97 -2.86
CA CYS A 62 5.39 9.38 -3.05
C CYS A 62 4.75 9.95 -4.33
N LEU A 63 4.26 9.10 -5.24
CA LEU A 63 3.59 9.50 -6.48
C LEU A 63 4.42 10.48 -7.32
N GLY A 64 5.75 10.31 -7.32
CA GLY A 64 6.70 11.20 -8.00
C GLY A 64 6.88 12.59 -7.37
N VAL A 65 6.29 12.85 -6.19
CA VAL A 65 6.43 14.12 -5.45
C VAL A 65 7.44 13.95 -4.31
N PRO A 66 8.48 14.78 -4.21
CA PRO A 66 9.47 14.69 -3.13
C PRO A 66 8.87 14.88 -1.74
N GLY A 67 9.49 14.26 -0.73
CA GLY A 67 9.07 14.35 0.67
C GLY A 67 8.51 13.04 1.20
N LEU A 68 8.06 13.06 2.46
CA LEU A 68 7.42 11.90 3.07
C LEU A 68 5.95 11.83 2.64
N PRO A 69 5.47 10.67 2.14
CA PRO A 69 4.08 10.53 1.73
C PRO A 69 3.16 10.75 2.93
N GLN A 70 2.04 11.43 2.72
CA GLN A 70 1.07 11.78 3.76
C GLN A 70 -0.31 11.19 3.48
N SER A 71 -1.05 10.87 4.54
CA SER A 71 -2.31 10.14 4.45
C SER A 71 -3.42 10.92 3.74
N ALA A 72 -3.53 12.25 3.92
CA ALA A 72 -4.62 13.02 3.31
C ALA A 72 -4.49 13.09 1.78
N THR A 73 -3.32 13.44 1.24
CA THR A 73 -3.08 13.43 -0.21
C THR A 73 -3.07 12.01 -0.80
N GLY A 74 -2.54 11.03 -0.07
CA GLY A 74 -2.57 9.62 -0.48
C GLY A 74 -3.99 9.07 -0.63
N GLN A 75 -4.84 9.23 0.39
CA GLN A 75 -6.23 8.77 0.36
C GLN A 75 -7.06 9.54 -0.67
N THR A 76 -6.84 10.84 -0.83
CA THR A 76 -7.47 11.64 -1.90
C THR A 76 -7.13 11.06 -3.26
N THR A 77 -5.87 10.65 -3.48
CA THR A 77 -5.46 10.02 -4.73
C THR A 77 -6.18 8.69 -4.96
N ILE A 78 -6.27 7.83 -3.94
CA ILE A 78 -6.97 6.54 -4.04
C ILE A 78 -8.45 6.71 -4.40
N LEU A 79 -9.14 7.67 -3.77
CA LEU A 79 -10.59 7.86 -3.93
C LEU A 79 -10.98 8.63 -5.19
N THR A 80 -10.09 9.48 -5.70
CA THR A 80 -10.40 10.37 -6.83
C THR A 80 -9.72 9.97 -8.14
N GLY A 81 -8.64 9.18 -8.08
CA GLY A 81 -7.81 8.84 -9.24
C GLY A 81 -6.90 9.98 -9.72
N TYR A 82 -6.87 11.13 -9.04
CA TYR A 82 -5.98 12.24 -9.35
C TYR A 82 -4.76 12.22 -8.43
N ASN A 83 -3.57 12.53 -8.95
CA ASN A 83 -2.35 12.69 -8.16
C ASN A 83 -2.45 13.96 -7.27
N ALA A 84 -3.11 13.83 -6.12
CA ALA A 84 -3.38 14.94 -5.22
C ALA A 84 -2.12 15.66 -4.70
N PRO A 85 -1.02 14.97 -4.31
CA PRO A 85 0.17 15.70 -3.90
C PRO A 85 0.79 16.48 -5.07
N ALA A 86 0.69 16.00 -6.31
CA ALA A 86 1.16 16.76 -7.47
C ALA A 86 0.27 17.99 -7.75
N VAL A 87 -1.04 17.89 -7.53
CA VAL A 87 -1.98 19.01 -7.66
C VAL A 87 -1.71 20.09 -6.60
N LEU A 88 -1.38 19.70 -5.37
CA LEU A 88 -1.04 20.64 -4.29
C LEU A 88 0.42 21.13 -4.35
N GLY A 89 1.31 20.38 -5.00
CA GLY A 89 2.75 20.65 -5.05
C GLY A 89 3.53 20.09 -3.86
N GLU A 90 2.87 19.44 -2.90
CA GLU A 90 3.49 18.85 -1.72
C GLU A 90 2.66 17.67 -1.16
N HIS A 91 3.27 16.91 -0.25
CA HIS A 91 2.54 15.95 0.58
C HIS A 91 1.88 16.66 1.75
N TYR A 92 0.56 16.52 1.88
CA TYR A 92 -0.21 17.20 2.92
C TYR A 92 -0.91 16.18 3.84
N GLY A 93 -0.80 16.42 5.15
CA GLY A 93 -1.34 15.56 6.21
C GLY A 93 -2.81 15.86 6.57
N PRO A 94 -3.36 15.21 7.61
CA PRO A 94 -4.79 15.30 7.95
C PRO A 94 -5.19 16.56 8.74
N TYR A 95 -4.28 17.52 8.93
CA TYR A 95 -4.56 18.71 9.72
C TYR A 95 -5.45 19.69 8.95
N PRO A 96 -6.33 20.44 9.62
CA PRO A 96 -7.05 21.55 8.99
C PRO A 96 -6.10 22.71 8.69
N ASN A 97 -6.38 23.43 7.61
CA ASN A 97 -5.77 24.73 7.28
C ASN A 97 -6.50 25.88 8.00
#